data_AF-A0A072Q4E7-F1
#
_entry.id   AF-A0A072Q4E7-F1
#
_cell.length_a   1.000
_cell.length_b   1.000
_cell.length_c   1.000
_cell.angle_alpha   90.00
_cell.angle_beta   90.00
_cell.angle_gamma   90.00
#
_symmetry.space_group_name_H-M   'P 1'
#
loop_
_entity.id
_entity.type
_entity.pdbx_description
1 polymer ?
#
loop_
_entity_poly.entity_id
_entity_poly.type
_entity_poly.pdbx_seq_one_letter_code
_entity_poly.pdbx_strand_id
1 'polypeptide(L)'
;MRWECAHLEAVRHMVKQKGGLHKLSLPGLANAIALGDIFLNFQPLSAPSFPLVFPSSYVMSVWPYPKPDTVGPLLKKLGTGFRDLPECLNRSLLFTIIDRLREITIGYDKSLHQATPHPPLVRILWARNSLQHDLISLPERSDEGLKRDSCLYELCRLGTMAYTLLVLFPVPSVTGMHPRLAKQLLTAMDNCLILGMWDDYQGLLLWAIILCGTVADGTPSLRQMYVSIARWTSVKHNASAWNLVREICTGFLWL
;
A
#
# COMPACT_ATOMS: atom_id res chain seq x y z
N MET A 1 -17.91 9.79 -16.00
CA MET A 1 -16.48 10.02 -15.68
C MET A 1 -15.84 11.24 -16.34
N ARG A 2 -15.94 11.53 -17.66
CA ARG A 2 -15.28 12.74 -18.24
C ARG A 2 -15.69 14.07 -17.59
N TRP A 3 -16.96 14.23 -17.23
CA TRP A 3 -17.49 15.43 -16.59
C TRP A 3 -16.99 15.66 -15.15
N GLU A 4 -16.58 14.61 -14.45
CA GLU A 4 -16.09 14.71 -13.06
C GLU A 4 -14.65 15.26 -13.02
N CYS A 5 -13.85 14.99 -14.05
CA CYS A 5 -12.47 15.45 -14.14
C CYS A 5 -12.38 16.98 -14.35
N ALA A 6 -13.20 17.53 -15.26
CA ALA A 6 -13.19 18.98 -15.54
C ALA A 6 -13.61 19.82 -14.32
N HIS A 7 -14.63 19.38 -13.57
CA HIS A 7 -15.04 20.07 -12.34
C HIS A 7 -13.94 20.00 -11.28
N LEU A 8 -13.28 18.85 -11.12
CA LEU A 8 -12.18 18.73 -10.17
C LEU A 8 -10.96 19.57 -10.59
N GLU A 9 -10.63 19.64 -11.88
CA GLU A 9 -9.58 20.51 -12.40
C GLU A 9 -9.88 21.98 -12.12
N ALA A 10 -11.14 22.42 -12.30
CA ALA A 10 -11.57 23.75 -11.93
C ALA A 10 -11.44 23.99 -10.41
N VAL A 11 -11.88 23.04 -9.58
CA VAL A 11 -11.68 23.10 -8.11
C VAL A 11 -10.19 23.19 -7.78
N ARG A 12 -9.35 22.38 -8.44
CA ARG A 12 -7.90 22.40 -8.23
C ARG A 12 -7.32 23.77 -8.54
N HIS A 13 -7.73 24.36 -9.66
CA HIS A 13 -7.31 25.70 -10.07
C HIS A 13 -7.74 26.77 -9.06
N MET A 14 -9.00 26.78 -8.63
CA MET A 14 -9.51 27.72 -7.64
C MET A 14 -8.78 27.63 -6.30
N VAL A 15 -8.53 26.41 -5.81
CA VAL A 15 -7.78 26.20 -4.56
C VAL A 15 -6.34 26.69 -4.69
N LYS A 16 -5.68 26.43 -5.83
CA LYS A 16 -4.33 26.95 -6.11
C LYS A 16 -4.32 28.48 -6.13
N GLN A 17 -5.29 29.12 -6.79
CA GLN A 17 -5.42 30.59 -6.80
C GLN A 17 -5.66 31.17 -5.39
N LYS A 18 -6.38 30.44 -4.53
CA LYS A 18 -6.56 30.80 -3.12
C LYS A 18 -5.29 30.62 -2.26
N GLY A 19 -4.22 30.02 -2.80
CA GLY A 19 -2.97 29.77 -2.10
C GLY A 19 -2.84 28.38 -1.46
N GLY A 20 -3.72 27.44 -1.83
CA GLY A 20 -3.68 26.04 -1.38
C GLY A 20 -4.74 25.69 -0.32
N LEU A 21 -4.80 24.40 0.04
CA LEU A 21 -5.85 23.85 0.92
C LEU A 21 -5.90 24.52 2.30
N HIS A 22 -4.75 24.92 2.85
CA HIS A 22 -4.65 25.56 4.17
C HIS A 22 -5.24 26.99 4.21
N LYS A 23 -5.56 27.58 3.05
CA LYS A 23 -6.21 28.90 2.95
C LYS A 23 -7.73 28.84 2.86
N LEU A 24 -8.31 27.64 2.81
CA LEU A 24 -9.75 27.46 2.80
C LEU A 24 -10.32 27.70 4.21
N SER A 25 -11.36 28.52 4.30
CA SER A 25 -11.99 28.89 5.58
C SER A 25 -12.75 27.75 6.24
N LEU A 26 -13.13 26.72 5.48
CA LEU A 26 -13.87 25.55 5.94
C LEU A 26 -12.94 24.32 5.99
N PRO A 27 -12.47 23.90 7.18
CA PRO A 27 -11.56 22.75 7.29
C PRO A 27 -12.14 21.44 6.73
N GLY A 28 -13.46 21.24 6.88
CA GLY A 28 -14.15 20.07 6.32
C GLY A 28 -14.08 20.03 4.78
N LEU A 29 -14.17 21.19 4.13
CA LEU A 29 -14.04 21.30 2.67
C LEU A 29 -12.60 21.01 2.23
N ALA A 30 -11.60 21.54 2.94
CA ALA A 30 -10.20 21.25 2.65
C ALA A 30 -9.90 19.74 2.72
N ASN A 31 -10.42 19.07 3.74
CA ASN A 31 -10.26 17.62 3.90
C ASN A 31 -10.97 16.82 2.80
N ALA A 32 -12.18 17.23 2.40
CA ALA A 32 -12.91 16.58 1.33
C ALA A 32 -12.18 16.69 -0.02
N ILE A 33 -11.65 17.88 -0.33
CA ILE A 33 -10.87 18.12 -1.56
C ILE A 33 -9.56 17.31 -1.51
N ALA A 34 -8.85 17.29 -0.38
CA ALA A 34 -7.63 16.49 -0.23
C ALA A 34 -7.88 15.00 -0.45
N LEU A 35 -8.95 14.45 0.13
CA LEU A 35 -9.30 13.05 -0.03
C LEU A 35 -9.70 12.72 -1.48
N GLY A 36 -10.49 13.58 -2.11
CA GLY A 36 -10.86 13.43 -3.53
C GLY A 36 -9.62 13.46 -4.43
N ASP A 37 -8.66 14.35 -4.13
CA ASP A 37 -7.40 14.45 -4.86
C ASP A 37 -6.54 13.20 -4.71
N ILE A 38 -6.42 12.65 -3.49
CA ILE A 38 -5.72 11.37 -3.25
C ILE A 38 -6.37 10.25 -4.07
N PHE A 39 -7.70 10.11 -4.00
CA PHE A 39 -8.43 9.05 -4.69
C PHE A 39 -8.24 9.12 -6.21
N LEU A 40 -8.37 10.31 -6.78
CA LEU A 40 -8.30 10.51 -8.23
C LEU A 40 -6.87 10.38 -8.78
N ASN A 41 -5.85 10.59 -7.94
CA ASN A 41 -4.46 10.33 -8.32
C ASN A 41 -4.00 8.90 -7.97
N PHE A 42 -4.68 8.19 -7.07
CA PHE A 42 -4.43 6.76 -6.85
C PHE A 42 -4.77 5.93 -8.10
N GLN A 43 -5.81 6.32 -8.85
CA GLN A 43 -6.20 5.60 -10.06
C GLN A 43 -5.12 5.57 -11.15
N PRO A 44 -4.49 6.69 -11.53
CA PRO A 44 -3.32 6.67 -12.42
C PRO A 44 -2.02 6.27 -11.71
N LEU A 45 -2.02 6.07 -10.39
CA LEU A 45 -0.84 5.84 -9.54
C LEU A 45 0.15 7.01 -9.53
N SER A 46 -0.38 8.24 -9.56
CA SER A 46 0.40 9.48 -9.56
C SER A 46 0.35 10.20 -8.22
N ALA A 47 1.28 11.13 -8.01
CA ALA A 47 1.28 12.00 -6.84
C ALA A 47 0.02 12.90 -6.82
N PRO A 48 -0.57 13.16 -5.64
CA PRO A 48 -1.65 14.12 -5.48
C PRO A 48 -1.22 15.54 -5.88
N SER A 49 -2.18 16.34 -6.35
CA SER A 49 -1.96 17.73 -6.74
C SER A 49 -1.69 18.67 -5.57
N PHE A 50 -2.14 18.29 -4.37
CA PHE A 50 -1.97 19.08 -3.16
C PHE A 50 -1.08 18.39 -2.13
N PRO A 51 -0.26 19.16 -1.38
CA PRO A 51 0.36 18.63 -0.17
C PRO A 51 -0.69 18.36 0.91
N LEU A 52 -0.36 17.48 1.84
CA LEU A 52 -1.17 17.27 3.03
C LEU A 52 -1.29 18.56 3.86
N VAL A 53 -2.49 18.83 4.36
CA VAL A 53 -2.73 19.94 5.32
C VAL A 53 -1.96 19.68 6.62
N PHE A 54 -1.95 18.41 7.06
CA PHE A 54 -1.15 17.94 8.19
C PHE A 54 -0.25 16.79 7.71
N PRO A 55 1.10 16.91 7.84
CA PRO A 55 2.00 15.84 7.47
C PRO A 55 1.67 14.54 8.19
N SER A 56 1.89 13.39 7.52
CA SER A 56 1.68 12.08 8.15
C SER A 56 2.50 11.90 9.42
N SER A 57 3.71 12.48 9.50
CA SER A 57 4.54 12.47 10.70
C SER A 57 3.85 13.10 11.91
N TYR A 58 3.11 14.19 11.70
CA TYR A 58 2.31 14.84 12.75
C TYR A 58 1.11 13.98 13.15
N VAL A 59 0.42 13.36 12.18
CA VAL A 59 -0.69 12.45 12.48
C VAL A 59 -0.21 11.24 13.28
N MET A 60 0.96 10.70 12.94
CA MET A 60 1.56 9.55 13.62
C MET A 60 2.20 9.90 14.97
N SER A 61 2.66 11.14 15.20
CA SER A 61 3.27 11.52 16.48
C SER A 61 2.29 11.47 17.66
N VAL A 62 1.00 11.59 17.39
CA VAL A 62 -0.08 11.46 18.38
C VAL A 62 -0.81 10.10 18.28
N TRP A 63 -0.24 9.13 17.57
CA TRP A 63 -0.82 7.81 17.44
C TRP A 63 -0.75 7.06 18.79
N PRO A 64 -1.84 6.43 19.26
CA PRO A 64 -1.84 5.70 20.51
C PRO A 64 -1.21 4.32 20.31
N TYR A 65 0.11 4.28 20.24
CA TYR A 65 0.87 3.04 20.05
C TYR A 65 0.55 2.04 21.16
N PRO A 66 0.16 0.80 20.82
CA PRO A 66 -0.12 -0.21 21.81
C PRO A 66 1.17 -0.70 22.46
N LYS A 67 1.07 -1.13 23.73
CA LYS A 67 2.19 -1.80 24.39
C LYS A 67 2.47 -3.15 23.69
N PRO A 68 3.74 -3.56 23.50
CA PRO A 68 4.09 -4.75 22.71
C PRO A 68 3.46 -6.06 23.21
N ASP A 69 3.30 -6.21 24.52
CA ASP A 69 2.64 -7.35 25.18
C ASP A 69 1.16 -7.49 24.77
N THR A 70 0.48 -6.37 24.52
CA THR A 70 -0.95 -6.33 24.15
C THR A 70 -1.25 -6.62 22.67
N VAL A 71 -0.22 -6.87 21.84
CA VAL A 71 -0.38 -7.16 20.41
C VAL A 71 -0.40 -8.68 20.19
N GLY A 72 -1.40 -9.17 19.45
CA GLY A 72 -1.55 -10.59 19.15
C GLY A 72 -0.34 -11.17 18.38
N PRO A 73 -0.05 -12.48 18.49
CA PRO A 73 1.14 -13.10 17.89
C PRO A 73 1.27 -12.88 16.38
N LEU A 74 0.16 -12.93 15.63
CA LEU A 74 0.18 -12.69 14.18
C LEU A 74 0.56 -11.24 13.84
N LEU A 75 -0.03 -10.27 14.55
CA LEU A 75 0.28 -8.85 14.36
C LEU A 75 1.70 -8.46 14.79
N LYS A 76 2.31 -9.21 15.71
CA LYS A 76 3.73 -9.08 16.04
C LYS A 76 4.65 -9.47 14.88
N LYS A 77 4.24 -10.46 14.06
CA LYS A 77 4.97 -10.89 12.86
C LYS A 77 4.79 -9.93 11.68
N LEU A 78 3.73 -9.13 11.64
CA LEU A 78 3.47 -8.20 10.55
C LEU A 78 4.68 -7.31 10.27
N GLY A 79 5.09 -7.19 9.01
CA GLY A 79 6.24 -6.41 8.55
C GLY A 79 7.63 -7.02 8.81
N THR A 80 7.76 -8.11 9.56
CA THR A 80 9.08 -8.72 9.87
C THR A 80 9.77 -9.34 8.65
N GLY A 81 9.02 -9.82 7.66
CA GLY A 81 9.54 -10.42 6.42
C GLY A 81 10.24 -9.42 5.49
N PHE A 82 10.07 -8.12 5.73
CA PHE A 82 10.82 -7.09 5.00
C PHE A 82 12.24 -6.88 5.52
N ARG A 83 12.57 -7.38 6.72
CA ARG A 83 13.87 -7.11 7.37
C ARG A 83 15.05 -7.70 6.60
N ASP A 84 14.81 -8.75 5.83
CA ASP A 84 15.83 -9.44 5.04
C ASP A 84 16.20 -8.68 3.74
N LEU A 85 15.55 -7.53 3.48
CA LEU A 85 15.87 -6.69 2.33
C LEU A 85 17.14 -5.85 2.55
N PRO A 86 17.81 -5.44 1.46
CA PRO A 86 18.99 -4.58 1.53
C PRO A 86 18.79 -3.34 2.42
N GLU A 87 19.81 -2.98 3.20
CA GLU A 87 19.74 -1.87 4.16
C GLU A 87 19.42 -0.52 3.50
N CYS A 88 19.87 -0.31 2.26
CA CYS A 88 19.55 0.87 1.46
C CYS A 88 18.04 1.04 1.24
N LEU A 89 17.29 -0.07 1.13
CA LEU A 89 15.84 -0.07 1.02
C LEU A 89 15.20 0.17 2.38
N ASN A 90 15.64 -0.54 3.42
CA ASN A 90 15.08 -0.42 4.78
C ASN A 90 15.16 1.01 5.34
N ARG A 91 16.14 1.81 4.92
CA ARG A 91 16.29 3.23 5.31
C ARG A 91 15.48 4.21 4.46
N SER A 92 14.78 3.74 3.43
CA SER A 92 14.00 4.59 2.53
C SER A 92 12.66 5.04 3.14
N LEU A 93 12.08 6.10 2.56
CA LEU A 93 10.76 6.58 2.95
C LEU A 93 9.66 5.52 2.78
N LEU A 94 9.80 4.61 1.80
CA LEU A 94 8.87 3.50 1.60
C LEU A 94 8.75 2.62 2.85
N PHE A 95 9.87 2.26 3.46
CA PHE A 95 9.85 1.39 4.65
C PHE A 95 9.35 2.11 5.89
N THR A 96 9.60 3.43 5.99
CA THR A 96 8.94 4.26 6.99
C THR A 96 7.40 4.24 6.83
N ILE A 97 6.90 4.24 5.59
CA ILE A 97 5.46 4.15 5.30
C ILE A 97 4.94 2.75 5.62
N ILE A 98 5.64 1.68 5.24
CA ILE A 98 5.27 0.28 5.56
C ILE A 98 5.15 0.07 7.06
N ASP A 99 6.12 0.55 7.85
CA ASP A 99 6.09 0.45 9.31
C ASP A 99 4.89 1.20 9.90
N ARG A 100 4.58 2.39 9.40
CA ARG A 100 3.41 3.15 9.85
C ARG A 100 2.10 2.49 9.43
N LEU A 101 2.03 1.88 8.24
CA LEU A 101 0.85 1.11 7.80
C LEU A 101 0.63 -0.11 8.69
N ARG A 102 1.70 -0.82 9.09
CA ARG A 102 1.65 -1.89 10.09
C ARG A 102 1.01 -1.39 11.39
N GLU A 103 1.44 -0.23 11.90
CA GLU A 103 0.88 0.35 13.13
C GLU A 103 -0.60 0.75 12.99
N ILE A 104 -1.01 1.22 11.81
CA ILE A 104 -2.42 1.48 11.50
C ILE A 104 -3.22 0.18 11.51
N THR A 105 -2.71 -0.90 10.91
CA THR A 105 -3.38 -2.21 10.89
C THR A 105 -3.56 -2.77 12.28
N ILE A 106 -2.55 -2.66 13.14
CA ILE A 106 -2.64 -3.05 14.56
C ILE A 106 -3.69 -2.18 15.29
N GLY A 107 -3.68 -0.86 15.06
CA GLY A 107 -4.64 0.05 15.66
C GLY A 107 -6.08 -0.22 15.20
N TYR A 108 -6.27 -0.58 13.93
CA TYR A 108 -7.57 -0.97 13.38
C TYR A 108 -8.09 -2.26 14.02
N ASP A 109 -7.24 -3.29 14.13
CA ASP A 109 -7.59 -4.54 14.81
C ASP A 109 -8.01 -4.31 16.27
N LYS A 110 -7.25 -3.48 17.01
CA LYS A 110 -7.60 -3.11 18.40
C LYS A 110 -8.91 -2.33 18.47
N SER A 111 -9.16 -1.41 17.53
CA SER A 111 -10.41 -0.66 17.48
C SER A 111 -11.60 -1.57 17.18
N LEU A 112 -11.44 -2.58 16.33
CA LEU A 112 -12.49 -3.55 16.01
C LEU A 112 -12.85 -4.40 17.23
N HIS A 113 -11.85 -4.83 17.99
CA HIS A 113 -12.03 -5.63 19.22
C HIS A 113 -12.22 -4.78 20.49
N GLN A 114 -12.29 -3.46 20.37
CA GLN A 114 -12.42 -2.49 21.49
C GLN A 114 -11.38 -2.67 22.61
N ALA A 115 -10.20 -3.21 22.27
CA ALA A 115 -9.12 -3.44 23.24
C ALA A 115 -8.45 -2.10 23.60
N THR A 116 -8.23 -1.83 24.88
CA THR A 116 -7.60 -0.57 25.33
C THR A 116 -6.07 -0.68 25.39
N PRO A 117 -5.32 0.38 25.04
CA PRO A 117 -5.77 1.56 24.29
C PRO A 117 -6.02 1.21 22.81
N HIS A 118 -7.04 1.84 22.20
CA HIS A 118 -7.26 1.80 20.75
C HIS A 118 -7.42 3.23 20.20
N PRO A 119 -6.98 3.49 18.96
CA PRO A 119 -7.27 4.75 18.29
C PRO A 119 -8.76 4.86 17.95
N PRO A 120 -9.37 6.05 18.05
CA PRO A 120 -10.71 6.26 17.53
C PRO A 120 -10.70 6.15 16.00
N LEU A 121 -11.82 5.70 15.42
CA LEU A 121 -11.93 5.47 13.97
C LEU A 121 -11.53 6.70 13.13
N VAL A 122 -11.90 7.91 13.56
CA VAL A 122 -11.51 9.15 12.86
C VAL A 122 -9.99 9.31 12.75
N ARG A 123 -9.23 8.89 13.77
CA ARG A 123 -7.76 8.94 13.75
C ARG A 123 -7.18 7.89 12.80
N ILE A 124 -7.77 6.69 12.75
CA ILE A 124 -7.41 5.66 11.77
C ILE A 124 -7.62 6.18 10.34
N LEU A 125 -8.79 6.79 10.07
CA LEU A 125 -9.10 7.34 8.75
C LEU A 125 -8.11 8.43 8.33
N TRP A 126 -7.74 9.34 9.23
CA TRP A 126 -6.75 10.37 8.95
C TRP A 126 -5.36 9.80 8.71
N ALA A 127 -4.88 8.91 9.57
CA ALA A 127 -3.58 8.27 9.42
C ALA A 127 -3.49 7.53 8.09
N ARG A 128 -4.51 6.72 7.78
CA ARG A 128 -4.60 5.99 6.51
C ARG A 128 -4.57 6.93 5.31
N ASN A 129 -5.40 7.98 5.30
CA ASN A 129 -5.44 8.91 4.18
C ASN A 129 -4.10 9.64 3.99
N SER A 130 -3.45 10.03 5.09
CA SER A 130 -2.14 10.69 5.03
C SER A 130 -1.03 9.77 4.51
N LEU A 131 -1.01 8.49 4.93
CA LEU A 131 -0.04 7.54 4.40
C LEU A 131 -0.33 7.13 2.96
N GLN A 132 -1.61 7.10 2.56
CA GLN A 132 -1.96 6.88 1.17
C GLN A 132 -1.38 7.99 0.31
N HIS A 133 -1.55 9.25 0.71
CA HIS A 133 -0.93 10.40 0.03
C HIS A 133 0.58 10.23 -0.09
N ASP A 134 1.28 9.93 1.00
CA ASP A 134 2.73 9.74 0.99
C ASP A 134 3.15 8.61 0.05
N LEU A 135 2.43 7.49 0.07
CA LEU A 135 2.72 6.28 -0.72
C LEU A 135 2.63 6.54 -2.23
N ILE A 136 1.58 7.21 -2.71
CA ILE A 136 1.46 7.58 -4.13
C ILE A 136 2.30 8.80 -4.52
N SER A 137 2.86 9.51 -3.54
CA SER A 137 3.83 10.58 -3.78
C SER A 137 5.27 10.06 -3.89
N LEU A 138 5.52 8.79 -3.55
CA LEU A 138 6.85 8.19 -3.70
C LEU A 138 7.26 8.14 -5.18
N PRO A 139 8.55 8.40 -5.49
CA PRO A 139 9.03 8.30 -6.86
C PRO A 139 8.99 6.86 -7.36
N GLU A 140 8.66 6.70 -8.63
CA GLU A 140 8.89 5.45 -9.35
C GLU A 140 10.40 5.34 -9.68
N ARG A 141 10.93 4.12 -9.65
CA ARG A 141 12.32 3.82 -10.02
C ARG A 141 12.44 3.03 -11.33
N SER A 142 11.40 3.09 -12.15
CA SER A 142 11.35 2.46 -13.48
C SER A 142 12.48 2.94 -14.40
N ASP A 143 12.90 4.20 -14.27
CA ASP A 143 13.94 4.82 -15.10
C ASP A 143 15.38 4.49 -14.67
N GLU A 144 15.58 3.82 -13.52
CA GLU A 144 16.93 3.48 -13.02
C GLU A 144 17.53 2.23 -13.69
N GLY A 145 16.79 1.62 -14.63
CA GLY A 145 17.14 0.38 -15.31
C GLY A 145 16.88 -0.88 -14.49
N LEU A 146 17.29 -2.03 -15.02
CA LEU A 146 17.17 -3.35 -14.36
C LEU A 146 18.25 -3.52 -13.27
N LYS A 147 18.04 -2.86 -12.13
CA LYS A 147 18.87 -3.02 -10.92
C LYS A 147 18.06 -3.72 -9.82
N ARG A 148 18.71 -4.62 -9.08
CA ARG A 148 18.07 -5.43 -8.03
C ARG A 148 17.35 -4.57 -6.99
N ASP A 149 18.00 -3.54 -6.46
CA ASP A 149 17.42 -2.64 -5.45
C ASP A 149 16.21 -1.88 -5.98
N SER A 150 16.27 -1.41 -7.24
CA SER A 150 15.16 -0.69 -7.89
C SER A 150 13.97 -1.61 -8.14
N CYS A 151 14.20 -2.87 -8.53
CA CYS A 151 13.13 -3.86 -8.71
C CYS A 151 12.46 -4.24 -7.38
N LEU A 152 13.24 -4.47 -6.31
CA LEU A 152 12.71 -4.73 -4.98
C LEU A 152 11.91 -3.53 -4.45
N TYR A 153 12.44 -2.32 -4.62
CA TYR A 153 11.73 -1.10 -4.25
C TYR A 153 10.38 -1.00 -4.95
N GLU A 154 10.33 -1.19 -6.27
CA GLU A 154 9.08 -1.12 -7.03
C GLU A 154 8.09 -2.22 -6.62
N LEU A 155 8.57 -3.45 -6.41
CA LEU A 155 7.75 -4.56 -5.94
C LEU A 155 7.15 -4.25 -4.56
N CYS A 156 7.94 -3.75 -3.62
CA CYS A 156 7.47 -3.35 -2.29
C CYS A 156 6.52 -2.15 -2.36
N ARG A 157 6.82 -1.13 -3.18
CA ARG A 157 6.00 0.08 -3.35
C ARG A 157 4.61 -0.28 -3.87
N LEU A 158 4.57 -0.98 -5.01
CA LEU A 158 3.32 -1.39 -5.63
C LEU A 158 2.58 -2.45 -4.80
N GLY A 159 3.30 -3.36 -4.14
CA GLY A 159 2.70 -4.34 -3.24
C GLY A 159 2.06 -3.67 -2.03
N THR A 160 2.70 -2.64 -1.48
CA THR A 160 2.13 -1.82 -0.41
C THR A 160 0.87 -1.08 -0.89
N MET A 161 0.88 -0.55 -2.12
CA MET A 161 -0.33 0.05 -2.73
C MET A 161 -1.44 -0.99 -2.86
N ALA A 162 -1.15 -2.20 -3.30
CA ALA A 162 -2.13 -3.28 -3.40
C ALA A 162 -2.70 -3.66 -2.04
N TYR A 163 -1.85 -3.72 -1.01
CA TYR A 163 -2.29 -3.93 0.37
C TYR A 163 -3.24 -2.83 0.84
N THR A 164 -2.90 -1.55 0.61
CA THR A 164 -3.81 -0.45 0.96
C THR A 164 -5.13 -0.56 0.21
N LEU A 165 -5.11 -0.86 -1.10
CA LEU A 165 -6.30 -0.99 -1.93
C LEU A 165 -7.21 -2.15 -1.53
N LEU A 166 -6.67 -3.22 -0.97
CA LEU A 166 -7.43 -4.41 -0.56
C LEU A 166 -7.90 -4.34 0.90
N VAL A 167 -7.09 -3.79 1.80
CA VAL A 167 -7.29 -3.93 3.25
C VAL A 167 -7.70 -2.62 3.91
N LEU A 168 -6.90 -1.57 3.78
CA LEU A 168 -7.09 -0.34 4.55
C LEU A 168 -8.01 0.68 3.85
N PHE A 169 -7.97 0.69 2.52
CA PHE A 169 -8.71 1.56 1.62
C PHE A 169 -9.38 0.72 0.53
N PRO A 170 -10.33 -0.17 0.88
CA PRO A 170 -11.01 -1.01 -0.10
C PRO A 170 -11.75 -0.15 -1.11
N VAL A 171 -11.36 -0.24 -2.38
CA VAL A 171 -12.07 0.43 -3.47
C VAL A 171 -12.65 -0.61 -4.43
N PRO A 172 -13.89 -0.43 -4.93
CA PRO A 172 -14.47 -1.34 -5.90
C PRO A 172 -13.64 -1.48 -7.19
N SER A 173 -13.60 -2.69 -7.74
CA SER A 173 -12.84 -3.02 -8.96
C SER A 173 -13.32 -2.25 -10.21
N VAL A 174 -14.58 -1.77 -10.22
CA VAL A 174 -15.16 -0.97 -11.31
C VAL A 174 -14.43 0.35 -11.56
N THR A 175 -13.61 0.81 -10.61
CA THR A 175 -12.76 2.01 -10.76
C THR A 175 -11.59 1.81 -11.72
N GLY A 176 -11.27 0.56 -12.10
CA GLY A 176 -10.13 0.24 -12.95
C GLY A 176 -8.76 0.33 -12.26
N MET A 177 -8.72 0.60 -10.94
CA MET A 177 -7.47 0.68 -10.17
C MET A 177 -6.82 -0.68 -9.99
N HIS A 178 -7.64 -1.69 -9.67
CA HIS A 178 -7.21 -3.09 -9.51
C HIS A 178 -6.46 -3.62 -10.75
N PRO A 179 -7.04 -3.65 -11.97
CA PRO A 179 -6.34 -4.19 -13.14
C PRO A 179 -5.08 -3.40 -13.52
N ARG A 180 -5.07 -2.07 -13.30
CA ARG A 180 -3.88 -1.26 -13.57
C ARG A 180 -2.74 -1.63 -12.62
N LEU A 181 -3.03 -1.67 -11.32
CA LEU A 181 -2.04 -2.00 -10.30
C LEU A 181 -1.53 -3.44 -10.48
N ALA A 182 -2.42 -4.39 -10.76
CA ALA A 182 -2.05 -5.76 -11.08
C ALA A 182 -1.15 -5.86 -12.33
N LYS A 183 -1.35 -5.01 -13.35
CA LYS A 183 -0.46 -4.99 -14.52
C LYS A 183 0.94 -4.46 -14.18
N GLN A 184 1.04 -3.36 -13.44
CA GLN A 184 2.35 -2.80 -13.06
C GLN A 184 3.13 -3.74 -12.12
N LEU A 185 2.43 -4.39 -11.19
CA LEU A 185 3.02 -5.40 -10.31
C LEU A 185 3.58 -6.59 -11.07
N LEU A 186 2.89 -7.02 -12.13
CA LEU A 186 3.35 -8.12 -12.95
C LEU A 186 4.67 -7.76 -13.64
N THR A 187 4.77 -6.55 -14.18
CA THR A 187 6.03 -6.04 -14.76
C THR A 187 7.15 -5.94 -13.72
N ALA A 188 6.87 -5.44 -12.51
CA ALA A 188 7.87 -5.39 -11.44
C ALA A 188 8.33 -6.79 -11.00
N MET A 189 7.42 -7.76 -10.97
CA MET A 189 7.69 -9.15 -10.67
C MET A 189 8.53 -9.81 -11.75
N ASP A 190 8.18 -9.63 -13.03
CA ASP A 190 8.96 -10.14 -14.17
C ASP A 190 10.40 -9.63 -14.11
N ASN A 191 10.61 -8.35 -13.79
CA ASN A 191 11.96 -7.80 -13.62
C ASN A 191 12.75 -8.49 -12.50
N CYS A 192 12.10 -8.81 -11.37
CA CYS A 192 12.73 -9.57 -10.29
C CYS A 192 13.10 -11.00 -10.73
N LEU A 193 12.21 -11.66 -11.50
CA LEU A 193 12.44 -13.01 -12.02
C LEU A 193 13.59 -13.04 -13.05
N ILE A 194 13.64 -12.06 -13.96
CA ILE A 194 14.73 -11.90 -14.94
C ILE A 194 16.09 -11.75 -14.24
N LEU A 195 16.12 -11.04 -13.10
CA LEU A 195 17.32 -10.86 -12.30
C LEU A 195 17.65 -12.05 -11.38
N GLY A 196 16.92 -13.16 -11.49
CA GLY A 196 17.16 -14.37 -10.72
C GLY A 196 16.92 -14.20 -9.21
N MET A 197 16.01 -13.30 -8.82
CA MET A 197 15.81 -12.91 -7.41
C MET A 197 14.93 -13.86 -6.61
N TRP A 198 14.44 -14.94 -7.24
CA TRP A 198 13.53 -15.89 -6.61
C TRP A 198 14.14 -16.56 -5.39
N ASP A 199 15.36 -17.08 -5.54
CA ASP A 199 16.01 -17.86 -4.49
C ASP A 199 16.41 -16.99 -3.28
N ASP A 200 16.73 -15.72 -3.53
CA ASP A 200 17.13 -14.77 -2.49
C ASP A 200 15.94 -14.16 -1.74
N TYR A 201 14.80 -13.97 -2.43
CA TYR A 201 13.64 -13.23 -1.91
C TYR A 201 12.32 -13.97 -2.08
N GLN A 202 12.33 -15.30 -1.96
CA GLN A 202 11.17 -16.15 -2.16
C GLN A 202 9.96 -15.71 -1.34
N GLY A 203 10.17 -15.30 -0.09
CA GLY A 203 9.10 -14.85 0.80
C GLY A 203 8.38 -13.60 0.28
N LEU A 204 9.14 -12.60 -0.16
CA LEU A 204 8.60 -11.35 -0.69
C LEU A 204 7.84 -11.59 -2.00
N LEU A 205 8.43 -12.38 -2.90
CA LEU A 205 7.84 -12.70 -4.18
C LEU A 205 6.56 -13.52 -4.02
N LEU A 206 6.54 -14.47 -3.10
CA LEU A 206 5.32 -15.21 -2.75
C LEU A 206 4.23 -14.29 -2.20
N TRP A 207 4.56 -13.41 -1.25
CA TRP A 207 3.61 -12.42 -0.73
C TRP A 207 3.04 -11.55 -1.85
N ALA A 208 3.89 -11.05 -2.74
CA ALA A 208 3.47 -10.25 -3.88
C ALA A 208 2.54 -11.04 -4.81
N ILE A 209 2.86 -12.29 -5.15
CA ILE A 209 2.02 -13.15 -6.01
C ILE A 209 0.62 -13.34 -5.41
N ILE A 210 0.53 -13.66 -4.12
CA ILE A 210 -0.76 -13.87 -3.45
C ILE A 210 -1.60 -12.59 -3.47
N LEU A 211 -1.00 -11.48 -3.04
CA LEU A 211 -1.66 -10.19 -3.00
C LEU A 211 -2.16 -9.76 -4.40
N CYS A 212 -1.30 -9.90 -5.41
CA CYS A 212 -1.64 -9.51 -6.78
C CYS A 212 -2.65 -10.45 -7.43
N GLY A 213 -2.61 -11.74 -7.11
CA GLY A 213 -3.63 -12.69 -7.52
C GLY A 213 -5.02 -12.28 -7.02
N THR A 214 -5.11 -11.73 -5.81
CA THR A 214 -6.34 -11.15 -5.25
C THR A 214 -6.74 -9.84 -5.93
N VAL A 215 -5.79 -8.92 -6.16
CA VAL A 215 -6.08 -7.67 -6.91
C VAL A 215 -6.56 -7.98 -8.34
N ALA A 216 -6.04 -9.04 -8.96
CA ALA A 216 -6.39 -9.45 -10.31
C ALA A 216 -7.71 -10.24 -10.42
N ASP A 217 -8.47 -10.45 -9.34
CA ASP A 217 -9.65 -11.32 -9.32
C ASP A 217 -10.69 -10.93 -10.40
N GLY A 218 -10.92 -9.63 -10.59
CA GLY A 218 -11.80 -9.10 -11.63
C GLY A 218 -11.23 -9.13 -13.06
N THR A 219 -10.05 -9.71 -13.29
CA THR A 219 -9.39 -9.76 -14.61
C THR A 219 -8.79 -11.15 -14.85
N PRO A 220 -9.57 -12.09 -15.44
CA PRO A 220 -9.19 -13.49 -15.56
C PRO A 220 -7.84 -13.74 -16.23
N SER A 221 -7.49 -12.96 -17.26
CA SER A 221 -6.21 -13.08 -17.97
C SER A 221 -5.02 -12.74 -17.07
N LEU A 222 -5.06 -11.62 -16.35
CA LEU A 222 -4.01 -11.24 -15.39
C LEU A 222 -3.91 -12.25 -14.25
N ARG A 223 -5.06 -12.70 -13.73
CA ARG A 223 -5.11 -13.71 -12.67
C ARG A 223 -4.42 -15.02 -13.10
N GLN A 224 -4.63 -15.46 -14.34
CA GLN A 224 -3.96 -16.64 -14.89
C GLN A 224 -2.44 -16.47 -14.98
N MET A 225 -1.95 -15.28 -15.30
CA MET A 225 -0.51 -14.99 -15.32
C MET A 225 0.09 -15.16 -13.92
N TYR A 226 -0.54 -14.61 -12.87
CA TYR A 226 -0.08 -14.81 -11.49
C TYR A 226 -0.12 -16.28 -11.04
N VAL A 227 -1.19 -17.01 -11.40
CA VAL A 227 -1.25 -18.46 -11.13
C VAL A 227 -0.12 -19.21 -11.83
N SER A 228 0.24 -18.80 -13.06
CA SER A 228 1.33 -19.43 -13.78
C SER A 228 2.67 -19.20 -13.09
N ILE A 229 2.94 -18.01 -12.56
CA ILE A 229 4.15 -17.71 -11.77
C ILE A 229 4.11 -18.47 -10.43
N ALA A 230 2.96 -18.55 -9.78
CA ALA A 230 2.80 -19.28 -8.51
C ALA A 230 3.19 -20.77 -8.64
N ARG A 231 3.00 -21.38 -9.82
CA ARG A 231 3.42 -22.78 -10.07
C ARG A 231 4.92 -22.99 -10.05
N TRP A 232 5.71 -21.93 -10.17
CA TRP A 232 7.17 -21.98 -10.05
C TRP A 232 7.61 -22.01 -8.59
N THR A 233 6.71 -21.69 -7.66
CA THR A 233 6.98 -21.88 -6.24
C THR A 233 7.18 -23.37 -5.95
N SER A 234 8.26 -23.71 -5.26
CA SER A 234 8.56 -25.08 -4.79
C SER A 234 7.59 -25.57 -3.70
N VAL A 235 6.54 -24.79 -3.40
CA VAL A 235 5.50 -25.09 -2.43
C VAL A 235 4.51 -26.08 -3.05
N LYS A 236 4.71 -27.38 -2.79
CA LYS A 236 3.82 -28.46 -3.27
C LYS A 236 2.36 -28.16 -2.91
N HIS A 237 1.45 -28.12 -3.88
CA HIS A 237 0.03 -27.82 -3.67
C HIS A 237 -0.68 -28.87 -2.78
N ASN A 238 -0.60 -28.72 -1.46
CA ASN A 238 -1.35 -29.50 -0.47
C ASN A 238 -1.80 -28.60 0.71
N ALA A 239 -2.62 -29.14 1.61
CA ALA A 239 -3.16 -28.35 2.73
C ALA A 239 -2.05 -27.80 3.67
N SER A 240 -0.93 -28.51 3.83
CA SER A 240 0.21 -28.04 4.63
C SER A 240 0.98 -26.91 3.96
N ALA A 241 1.02 -26.86 2.63
CA ALA A 241 1.57 -25.75 1.87
C ALA A 241 0.84 -24.43 2.09
N TRP A 242 -0.49 -24.45 2.22
CA TRP A 242 -1.23 -23.21 2.50
C TRP A 242 -0.88 -22.60 3.87
N ASN A 243 -0.64 -23.43 4.88
CA ASN A 243 -0.18 -22.96 6.18
C ASN A 243 1.19 -22.26 6.07
N LEU A 244 2.10 -22.80 5.25
CA LEU A 244 3.38 -22.17 4.96
C LEU A 244 3.22 -20.84 4.22
N VAL A 245 2.37 -20.79 3.19
CA VAL A 245 2.07 -19.54 2.45
C VAL A 245 1.52 -18.48 3.41
N ARG A 246 0.56 -18.84 4.26
CA ARG A 246 0.00 -17.95 5.27
C ARG A 246 1.07 -17.46 6.24
N GLU A 247 1.91 -18.36 6.75
CA GLU A 247 2.99 -17.99 7.66
C GLU A 247 3.95 -16.98 7.04
N ILE A 248 4.38 -17.23 5.80
CA ILE A 248 5.26 -16.32 5.05
C ILE A 248 4.56 -14.97 4.86
N CYS A 249 3.32 -14.95 4.35
CA CYS A 249 2.59 -13.72 4.06
C CYS A 249 2.30 -12.89 5.32
N THR A 250 2.08 -13.54 6.47
CA THR A 250 1.91 -12.88 7.78
C THR A 250 3.17 -12.12 8.20
N GLY A 251 4.34 -12.54 7.72
CA GLY A 251 5.59 -11.80 7.90
C GLY A 251 5.61 -10.47 7.14
N PHE A 252 4.87 -10.32 6.05
CA PHE A 252 4.83 -9.09 5.24
C PHE A 252 3.62 -8.23 5.62
N LEU A 253 2.90 -7.65 4.65
CA LEU A 253 1.65 -6.93 4.85
C LEU A 253 0.47 -7.77 4.34
N TRP A 254 -0.05 -8.71 5.14
CA TRP A 254 -1.30 -9.46 4.90
C TRP A 254 -1.62 -10.36 6.12
N LEU A 255 -2.88 -10.77 6.30
CA LEU A 255 -3.34 -11.71 7.35
C LEU A 255 -3.97 -12.99 6.75
#